data_AF-A0A2S9D0V5-F1
#
_entry.id   AF-A0A2S9D0V5-F1
#
_cell.length_a   1.000
_cell.length_b   1.000
_cell.length_c   1.000
_cell.angle_alpha   90.00
_cell.angle_beta   90.00
_cell.angle_gamma   90.00
#
_symmetry.space_group_name_H-M   'P 1'
#
loop_
_entity.id
_entity.type
_entity.pdbx_description
1 polymer ?
#
loop_
_entity_poly.entity_id
_entity_poly.type
_entity_poly.pdbx_seq_one_letter_code
_entity_poly.pdbx_strand_id
1 'polypeptide(L)'
;MKEFSFNTFFGYESILMEKPEIVLFGALLLPIGLIMAVSIIGWVFRKLKFNMYIIQAILYTLLFTFFFGTVTMLILFFITDKNGVKLAWCWSSILLGMLCFSIINTNTISKMFTDWSKIIKN
;
A
#
# COMPACT_ATOMS: atom_id res chain seq x y z
N MET A 1 0.61 10.34 -29.31
CA MET A 1 0.81 9.96 -27.89
C MET A 1 0.21 11.08 -27.06
N LYS A 2 -0.63 10.77 -26.05
CA LYS A 2 -1.01 11.78 -25.05
C LYS A 2 0.24 12.05 -24.20
N GLU A 3 0.68 13.30 -24.12
CA GLU A 3 1.75 13.67 -23.20
C GLU A 3 1.37 13.31 -21.78
N PHE A 4 2.33 12.76 -21.02
CA PHE A 4 2.14 12.51 -19.61
C PHE A 4 1.96 13.86 -18.90
N SER A 5 0.84 14.03 -18.21
CA SER A 5 0.56 15.21 -17.40
C SER A 5 0.35 14.80 -15.96
N PHE A 6 1.02 15.48 -15.03
CA PHE A 6 0.82 15.29 -13.59
C PHE A 6 -0.58 15.73 -13.11
N ASN A 7 -1.39 16.32 -14.00
CA ASN A 7 -2.80 16.61 -13.76
C ASN A 7 -3.72 15.51 -14.31
N THR A 8 -3.15 14.43 -14.87
CA THR A 8 -3.89 13.26 -15.35
C THR A 8 -3.66 12.04 -14.45
N PHE A 9 -4.70 11.25 -14.23
CA PHE A 9 -4.68 10.03 -13.42
C PHE A 9 -5.67 9.00 -13.99
N PHE A 10 -5.23 8.31 -15.04
CA PHE A 10 -5.95 7.17 -15.65
C PHE A 10 -7.43 7.45 -16.01
N GLY A 11 -7.81 8.69 -16.34
CA GLY A 11 -9.19 9.04 -16.67
C GLY A 11 -10.09 9.38 -15.47
N TYR A 12 -9.54 9.41 -14.25
CA TYR A 12 -10.26 9.74 -13.01
C TYR A 12 -10.06 11.20 -12.57
N GLU A 13 -9.49 12.05 -13.41
CA GLU A 13 -9.08 13.40 -13.05
C GLU A 13 -10.23 14.25 -12.51
N SER A 14 -11.36 14.23 -13.21
CA SER A 14 -12.56 14.98 -12.83
C SER A 14 -13.05 14.60 -11.44
N ILE A 15 -13.14 13.30 -11.17
CA ILE A 15 -13.61 12.75 -9.89
C ILE A 15 -12.64 13.10 -8.76
N LEU A 16 -11.32 12.96 -9.01
CA LEU A 16 -10.31 13.23 -8.00
C LEU A 16 -10.14 14.72 -7.71
N MET A 17 -10.42 15.59 -8.68
CA MET A 17 -10.45 17.04 -8.45
C MET A 17 -11.71 17.49 -7.73
N GLU A 18 -12.87 16.88 -8.03
CA GLU A 18 -14.14 17.20 -7.35
C GLU A 18 -14.15 16.70 -5.90
N LYS A 19 -13.61 15.50 -5.65
CA LYS A 19 -13.67 14.80 -4.36
C LYS A 19 -12.30 14.23 -3.97
N PRO A 20 -11.33 15.08 -3.60
CA PRO A 20 -9.99 14.64 -3.26
C PRO A 20 -9.92 13.73 -2.02
N GLU A 21 -10.91 13.80 -1.13
CA GLU A 21 -11.05 12.93 0.02
C GLU A 21 -11.14 11.43 -0.35
N ILE A 22 -11.55 11.10 -1.58
CA ILE A 22 -11.57 9.71 -2.07
C ILE A 22 -10.15 9.12 -2.02
N VAL A 23 -9.11 9.90 -2.26
CA VAL A 23 -7.72 9.44 -2.18
C VAL A 23 -7.33 9.13 -0.74
N LEU A 24 -7.81 9.92 0.22
CA LEU A 24 -7.55 9.70 1.64
C LEU A 24 -8.24 8.41 2.13
N PHE A 25 -9.52 8.24 1.80
CA PHE A 25 -10.25 7.02 2.10
C PHE A 25 -9.64 5.81 1.38
N GLY A 26 -9.22 5.97 0.12
CA GLY A 26 -8.51 4.95 -0.62
C GLY A 26 -7.20 4.54 0.05
N ALA A 27 -6.39 5.51 0.48
CA ALA A 27 -5.13 5.25 1.16
C ALA A 27 -5.28 4.44 2.45
N LEU A 28 -6.40 4.63 3.17
CA LEU A 28 -6.73 3.90 4.39
C LEU A 28 -7.35 2.53 4.10
N LEU A 29 -8.42 2.49 3.30
CA LEU A 29 -9.29 1.32 3.16
C LEU A 29 -8.77 0.31 2.13
N LEU A 30 -8.13 0.78 1.06
CA LEU A 30 -7.67 -0.11 -0.01
C LEU A 30 -6.59 -1.09 0.50
N PRO A 31 -5.54 -0.66 1.24
CA PRO A 31 -4.58 -1.61 1.81
C PRO A 31 -5.24 -2.63 2.75
N ILE A 32 -6.17 -2.22 3.61
CA ILE A 32 -6.89 -3.12 4.53
C ILE A 32 -7.68 -4.17 3.75
N GLY A 33 -8.47 -3.72 2.76
CA GLY A 33 -9.27 -4.60 1.90
C GLY A 33 -8.40 -5.64 1.19
N LEU A 34 -7.28 -5.19 0.63
CA LEU A 34 -6.33 -6.06 -0.05
C LEU A 34 -5.61 -7.01 0.92
N ILE A 35 -5.28 -6.60 2.14
CA ILE A 35 -4.69 -7.49 3.16
C ILE A 35 -5.63 -8.66 3.44
N MET A 36 -6.93 -8.40 3.59
CA MET A 36 -7.92 -9.46 3.80
C MET A 36 -7.97 -10.42 2.60
N ALA A 37 -8.07 -9.88 1.38
CA ALA A 37 -8.12 -10.69 0.16
C ALA A 37 -6.85 -11.54 -0.02
N VAL A 38 -5.66 -10.93 0.10
CA VAL A 38 -4.38 -11.61 -0.03
C VAL A 38 -4.15 -12.62 1.09
N SER A 39 -4.67 -12.38 2.29
CA SER A 39 -4.59 -13.37 3.38
C SER A 39 -5.38 -14.64 3.08
N ILE A 40 -6.54 -14.53 2.41
CA ILE A 40 -7.33 -15.68 1.94
C ILE A 40 -6.56 -16.44 0.86
N ILE A 41 -6.02 -15.74 -0.14
CA ILE A 41 -5.16 -16.35 -1.18
C ILE A 41 -3.95 -17.05 -0.54
N GLY A 42 -3.32 -16.40 0.42
CA GLY A 42 -2.19 -16.94 1.19
C GLY A 42 -2.56 -18.21 1.96
N TRP A 43 -3.79 -18.31 2.48
CA TRP A 43 -4.27 -19.54 3.11
C TRP A 43 -4.37 -20.68 2.09
N VAL A 44 -4.89 -20.42 0.88
CA VAL A 44 -4.92 -21.41 -0.20
C VAL A 44 -3.51 -21.84 -0.60
N PHE A 45 -2.57 -20.90 -0.77
CA PHE A 45 -1.18 -21.20 -1.10
C PHE A 45 -0.51 -22.10 -0.06
N ARG A 46 -0.76 -21.86 1.24
CA ARG A 46 -0.27 -22.74 2.32
C ARG A 46 -0.83 -24.16 2.20
N LYS A 47 -2.12 -24.31 1.88
CA LYS A 47 -2.75 -25.62 1.69
C LYS A 47 -2.15 -26.39 0.50
N LEU A 48 -1.81 -25.68 -0.57
CA LEU A 48 -1.18 -26.24 -1.77
C LEU A 48 0.34 -26.37 -1.66
N LYS A 49 0.94 -25.96 -0.52
CA LYS A 49 2.40 -25.92 -0.29
C LYS A 49 3.18 -25.10 -1.33
N PHE A 50 2.56 -24.07 -1.89
CA PHE A 50 3.24 -23.13 -2.77
C PHE A 50 4.18 -22.21 -2.00
N ASN A 51 5.15 -21.63 -2.72
CA ASN A 51 6.09 -20.68 -2.15
C ASN A 51 5.35 -19.43 -1.63
N MET A 52 5.50 -19.15 -0.34
CA MET A 52 4.83 -18.04 0.35
C MET A 52 5.54 -16.70 0.20
N TYR A 53 6.74 -16.67 -0.39
CA TYR A 53 7.57 -15.46 -0.50
C TYR A 53 6.81 -14.28 -1.13
N ILE A 54 6.17 -14.48 -2.28
CA ILE A 54 5.43 -13.41 -2.98
C ILE A 54 4.23 -12.95 -2.15
N ILE A 55 3.51 -13.88 -1.51
CA ILE A 55 2.37 -13.54 -0.64
C ILE A 55 2.83 -12.69 0.55
N GLN A 56 3.94 -13.08 1.18
CA GLN A 56 4.53 -12.33 2.29
C GLN A 56 4.99 -10.93 1.84
N ALA A 57 5.69 -10.84 0.71
CA ALA A 57 6.11 -9.57 0.13
C ALA A 57 4.93 -8.63 -0.10
N ILE A 58 3.83 -9.14 -0.67
CA ILE A 58 2.60 -8.36 -0.90
C ILE A 58 1.96 -7.95 0.44
N LEU A 59 1.84 -8.86 1.41
CA LEU A 59 1.27 -8.53 2.72
C LEU A 59 2.09 -7.45 3.45
N TYR A 60 3.42 -7.52 3.40
CA TYR A 60 4.28 -6.47 3.97
C TYR A 60 4.16 -5.15 3.21
N THR A 61 4.08 -5.20 1.88
CA THR A 61 3.84 -4.01 1.06
C THR A 61 2.57 -3.31 1.49
N LEU A 62 1.47 -4.05 1.64
CA LEU A 62 0.18 -3.50 2.02
C LEU A 62 0.19 -3.00 3.47
N LEU A 63 0.85 -3.72 4.39
CA LEU A 63 1.00 -3.30 5.79
C LEU A 63 1.75 -1.97 5.88
N PHE A 64 2.90 -1.86 5.22
CA PHE A 64 3.69 -0.63 5.24
C PHE A 64 3.02 0.50 4.47
N THR A 65 2.38 0.22 3.34
CA THR A 65 1.58 1.22 2.61
C THR A 65 0.40 1.70 3.45
N PHE A 66 -0.22 0.83 4.24
CA PHE A 66 -1.26 1.24 5.18
C PHE A 66 -0.70 2.23 6.21
N PHE A 67 0.41 1.90 6.88
CA PHE A 67 0.98 2.79 7.90
C PHE A 67 1.55 4.08 7.29
N PHE A 68 2.56 3.96 6.42
CA PHE A 68 3.25 5.12 5.86
C PHE A 68 2.39 5.87 4.86
N GLY A 69 1.67 5.16 3.97
CA GLY A 69 0.79 5.78 2.99
C GLY A 69 -0.34 6.55 3.67
N THR A 70 -1.07 5.97 4.62
CA THR A 70 -2.17 6.69 5.29
C THR A 70 -1.65 7.92 6.03
N VAL A 71 -0.57 7.80 6.81
CA VAL A 71 -0.01 8.92 7.57
C VAL A 71 0.47 10.04 6.64
N THR A 72 1.21 9.70 5.59
CA THR A 72 1.66 10.69 4.60
C THR A 72 0.49 11.34 3.89
N MET A 73 -0.54 10.58 3.50
CA MET A 73 -1.72 11.15 2.84
C MET A 73 -2.53 12.05 3.75
N LEU A 74 -2.68 11.70 5.04
CA LEU A 74 -3.31 12.59 6.03
C LEU A 74 -2.57 13.93 6.11
N ILE A 75 -1.25 13.89 6.29
CA ILE A 75 -0.43 15.10 6.38
C ILE A 75 -0.57 15.93 5.10
N LEU A 76 -0.33 15.34 3.93
CA LEU A 76 -0.37 16.02 2.65
C LEU A 76 -1.76 16.61 2.36
N PHE A 77 -2.84 15.92 2.71
CA PHE A 77 -4.20 16.40 2.52
C PHE A 77 -4.48 17.68 3.32
N PHE A 78 -3.90 17.84 4.52
CA PHE A 78 -4.14 19.01 5.35
C PHE A 78 -3.18 20.19 5.06
N ILE A 79 -1.97 19.94 4.55
CA ILE A 79 -0.97 21.00 4.32
C ILE A 79 -0.90 21.52 2.88
N THR A 80 -1.51 20.82 1.92
CA THR A 80 -1.48 21.19 0.50
C THR A 80 -2.85 21.64 0.00
N ASP A 81 -2.92 22.08 -1.27
CA ASP A 81 -4.13 22.55 -1.94
C ASP A 81 -5.19 21.46 -2.19
N LYS A 82 -5.09 20.29 -1.55
CA LYS A 82 -6.02 19.15 -1.68
C LYS A 82 -6.25 18.70 -3.12
N ASN A 83 -5.25 18.84 -3.99
CA ASN A 83 -5.38 18.35 -5.37
C ASN A 83 -5.34 16.81 -5.37
N GLY A 84 -6.50 16.17 -5.56
CA GLY A 84 -6.64 14.72 -5.49
C GLY A 84 -5.80 13.96 -6.51
N VAL A 85 -5.59 14.51 -7.71
CA VAL A 85 -4.74 13.87 -8.72
C VAL A 85 -3.28 13.78 -8.25
N LYS A 86 -2.75 14.88 -7.71
CA LYS A 86 -1.38 14.89 -7.16
C LYS A 86 -1.27 13.96 -5.95
N LEU A 87 -2.27 13.98 -5.07
CA LEU A 87 -2.34 13.08 -3.93
C LEU A 87 -2.35 11.61 -4.36
N ALA A 88 -3.07 11.25 -5.42
CA ALA A 88 -3.11 9.89 -5.95
C ALA A 88 -1.75 9.46 -6.53
N TRP A 89 -1.03 10.36 -7.20
CA TRP A 89 0.35 10.12 -7.63
C TRP A 89 1.31 9.91 -6.45
N CYS A 90 1.21 10.75 -5.41
CA CYS A 90 2.00 10.57 -4.19
C CYS A 90 1.74 9.21 -3.54
N TRP A 91 0.47 8.84 -3.35
CA TRP A 91 0.12 7.55 -2.77
C TRP A 91 0.60 6.38 -3.62
N SER A 92 0.45 6.45 -4.95
CA SER A 92 0.93 5.42 -5.88
C SER A 92 2.45 5.25 -5.81
N SER A 93 3.18 6.35 -5.63
CA SER A 93 4.64 6.33 -5.49
C SER A 93 5.07 5.66 -4.17
N ILE A 94 4.34 5.90 -3.08
CA ILE A 94 4.56 5.22 -1.79
C ILE A 94 4.29 3.72 -1.94
N LEU A 95 3.16 3.34 -2.55
CA LEU A 95 2.83 1.93 -2.79
C LEU A 95 3.94 1.22 -3.57
N LEU A 96 4.43 1.83 -4.65
CA LEU A 96 5.51 1.28 -5.46
C LEU A 96 6.83 1.18 -4.69
N GLY A 97 7.17 2.21 -3.92
CA GLY A 97 8.36 2.20 -3.05
C GLY A 97 8.30 1.09 -2.01
N MET A 98 7.16 0.92 -1.34
CA MET A 98 6.94 -0.13 -0.35
C MET A 98 6.91 -1.52 -0.98
N LEU A 99 6.45 -1.65 -2.23
CA LEU A 99 6.52 -2.90 -2.99
C LEU A 99 7.96 -3.31 -3.25
N CYS A 100 8.76 -2.41 -3.81
CA CYS A 100 10.18 -2.66 -4.06
C CYS A 100 10.93 -2.99 -2.76
N PHE A 101 10.72 -2.19 -1.71
CA PHE A 101 11.32 -2.43 -0.39
C PHE A 101 10.96 -3.81 0.15
N SER A 102 9.67 -4.17 0.11
CA SER A 102 9.18 -5.42 0.67
C SER A 102 9.68 -6.63 -0.10
N ILE A 103 9.68 -6.59 -1.44
CA ILE A 103 10.24 -7.68 -2.27
C ILE A 103 11.70 -7.92 -1.89
N ILE A 104 12.54 -6.88 -1.94
CA ILE A 104 13.98 -7.02 -1.65
C ILE A 104 14.23 -7.56 -0.24
N ASN A 105 13.42 -7.15 0.74
CA ASN A 105 13.68 -7.40 2.17
C ASN A 105 12.76 -8.42 2.83
N THR A 106 11.95 -9.18 2.06
CA THR A 106 10.90 -10.06 2.61
C THR A 106 11.44 -11.00 3.70
N ASN A 107 12.57 -11.68 3.44
CA ASN A 107 13.15 -12.63 4.39
C ASN A 107 13.59 -11.96 5.70
N THR A 108 14.20 -10.77 5.60
CA THR A 108 14.63 -9.98 6.76
C THR A 108 13.42 -9.54 7.59
N ILE A 109 12.39 -9.01 6.94
CA ILE A 109 11.16 -8.57 7.59
C ILE A 109 10.47 -9.76 8.30
N SER A 110 10.35 -10.91 7.64
CA SER A 110 9.79 -12.12 8.23
C SER A 110 10.55 -12.58 9.47
N LYS A 111 11.89 -12.51 9.42
CA LYS A 111 12.74 -12.84 10.57
C LYS A 111 12.48 -11.88 11.74
N MET A 112 12.44 -10.57 11.47
CA MET A 112 12.14 -9.55 12.50
C MET A 112 10.80 -9.82 13.20
N PHE A 113 9.73 -10.07 12.45
CA PHE A 113 8.42 -10.40 13.05
C PHE A 113 8.45 -11.68 13.86
N THR A 114 9.17 -12.70 13.38
CA THR A 114 9.31 -13.98 14.10
C THR A 114 10.06 -13.79 15.41
N ASP A 115 11.17 -13.07 15.40
CA ASP A 115 11.98 -12.83 16.59
C ASP A 115 11.26 -11.93 17.60
N TRP A 116 10.56 -10.89 17.13
CA TRP A 116 9.73 -10.06 18.00
C TRP A 116 8.60 -10.86 18.66
N SER A 117 7.98 -11.80 17.94
CA SER A 117 6.95 -12.68 18.51
C SER A 117 7.47 -13.59 19.62
N LYS A 118 8.76 -13.96 19.60
CA LYS A 118 9.39 -14.75 20.65
C LYS A 118 9.65 -13.90 21.89
N ILE A 119 10.07 -12.65 21.71
CA ILE A 119 10.30 -11.70 22.81
C ILE A 119 9.00 -11.45 23.56
N ILE A 120 7.88 -11.24 22.86
CA ILE A 120 6.57 -10.96 23.48
C ILE A 120 6.01 -12.17 24.25
N LYS A 121 6.45 -13.39 23.93
CA LYS A 121 5.97 -14.62 24.58
C LYS A 121 6.75 -15.00 25.85
N ASN A 122 7.89 -14.34 26.12
CA ASN A 122 8.66 -14.48 27.36
C ASN A 122 8.24 -13.40 28.36
#